data_AF-A0A8X6RDP5-F1
#
_entry.id   AF-A0A8X6RDP5-F1
#
_cell.length_a   1.000
_cell.length_b   1.000
_cell.length_c   1.000
_cell.angle_alpha   90.00
_cell.angle_beta   90.00
_cell.angle_gamma   90.00
#
_symmetry.space_group_name_H-M   'P 1'
#
loop_
_entity.id
_entity.type
_entity.pdbx_description
1 polymer ?
#
loop_
_entity_poly.entity_id
_entity_poly.type
_entity_poly.pdbx_seq_one_letter_code
_entity_poly.pdbx_strand_id
1 'polypeptide(L)'
;MRTGIYLGVTAKRNRRSKASDLSRQLSSGTGATVSRQTMYRRLGHIDLYARRPVRCVPLSATHCHLRLTWCREHALWTPQQWSCLMFSDESRFSLQSDSRRTLIWRVPGTRYHQENTIERHRYGGSGWLVWGGIILGSRTDLHVKSATMTGHIYRRDFILEQHVCLFRGAMGAEFLFMDDNARPHRSNIVDKCLQLEDITSMDWSAYSPDLNPIEHVWDMLGR
;
A
#
# COMPACT_ATOMS: atom_id res chain seq x y z
N MET A 1 -5.06 36.56 22.66
CA MET A 1 -5.91 35.71 21.77
C MET A 1 -5.31 35.37 20.40
N ARG A 2 -4.03 35.68 20.07
CA ARG A 2 -3.46 35.44 18.71
C ARG A 2 -2.60 34.15 18.57
N THR A 3 -2.22 33.52 19.68
CA THR A 3 -1.26 32.40 19.68
C THR A 3 -1.87 31.05 19.32
N GLY A 4 -3.14 30.79 19.64
CA GLY A 4 -3.79 29.49 19.38
C GLY A 4 -4.10 29.25 17.89
N ILE A 5 -4.57 30.29 17.19
CA ILE A 5 -4.85 30.23 15.74
C ILE A 5 -3.55 30.02 14.96
N TYR A 6 -2.49 30.77 15.32
CA TYR A 6 -1.16 30.60 14.72
C TYR A 6 -0.62 29.18 14.91
N LEU A 7 -0.75 28.61 16.11
CA LEU A 7 -0.35 27.23 16.42
C LEU A 7 -1.07 26.22 15.52
N GLY A 8 -2.39 26.37 15.38
CA GLY A 8 -3.24 25.49 14.57
C GLY A 8 -2.90 25.55 13.09
N VAL A 9 -2.69 26.76 12.55
CA VAL A 9 -2.29 26.96 11.15
C VAL A 9 -0.92 26.36 10.88
N THR A 10 0.06 26.62 11.75
CA THR A 10 1.43 26.08 11.59
C THR A 10 1.44 24.56 11.70
N ALA A 11 0.72 23.98 12.66
CA ALA A 11 0.61 22.53 12.81
C ALA A 11 -0.13 21.88 11.62
N LYS A 12 -1.18 22.51 11.07
CA LYS A 12 -1.89 21.99 9.88
C LYS A 12 -1.10 22.14 8.58
N ARG A 13 -0.25 23.17 8.46
CA ARG A 13 0.68 23.36 7.32
C ARG A 13 1.83 22.36 7.36
N ASN A 14 2.38 22.10 8.55
CA ASN A 14 3.44 21.11 8.74
C ASN A 14 3.02 20.03 9.75
N ARG A 15 2.10 19.16 9.30
CA ARG A 15 1.47 18.13 10.15
C ARG A 15 2.46 17.16 10.79
N ARG A 16 3.68 17.04 10.25
CA ARG A 16 4.72 16.12 10.71
C ARG A 16 5.68 16.75 11.75
N SER A 17 5.57 18.06 12.01
CA SER A 17 6.43 18.72 12.99
C SER A 17 6.27 18.13 14.39
N LYS A 18 7.39 17.90 15.09
CA LYS A 18 7.32 17.47 16.50
C LYS A 18 6.87 18.65 17.35
N ALA A 19 6.27 18.33 18.50
CA ALA A 19 5.89 19.35 19.49
C ALA A 19 7.09 20.21 19.94
N SER A 20 8.31 19.66 19.93
CA SER A 20 9.56 20.39 20.18
C SER A 20 9.88 21.43 19.11
N ASP A 21 9.62 21.11 17.84
CA ASP A 21 9.93 21.99 16.71
C ASP A 21 8.94 23.16 16.68
N LEU A 22 7.66 22.85 16.92
CA LEU A 22 6.61 23.86 17.07
C LEU A 22 6.86 24.77 18.28
N SER A 23 7.32 24.22 19.41
CA SER A 23 7.74 24.99 20.58
C SER A 23 8.90 25.94 20.25
N ARG A 24 9.93 25.46 19.54
CA ARG A 24 11.08 26.27 19.13
C ARG A 24 10.65 27.43 18.22
N GLN A 25 9.82 27.15 17.21
CA GLN A 25 9.29 28.17 16.30
C GLN A 25 8.47 29.24 17.04
N LEU A 26 7.64 28.83 18.00
CA LEU A 26 6.86 29.76 18.81
C LEU A 26 7.76 30.61 19.71
N SER A 27 8.79 29.99 20.30
CA SER A 27 9.74 30.67 21.19
C SER A 27 10.56 31.71 20.42
N SER A 28 11.01 31.39 19.19
CA SER A 28 11.68 32.35 18.31
C SER A 28 10.81 33.55 17.92
N GLY A 29 9.49 33.36 17.77
CA GLY A 29 8.58 34.44 17.37
C GLY A 29 8.00 35.26 18.53
N THR A 30 8.02 34.75 19.77
CA THR A 30 7.39 35.39 20.94
C THR A 30 8.35 35.71 22.08
N GLY A 31 9.60 35.22 22.03
CA GLY A 31 10.59 35.36 23.09
C GLY A 31 10.31 34.52 24.35
N ALA A 32 9.19 33.80 24.40
CA ALA A 32 8.78 33.01 25.56
C ALA A 32 9.08 31.51 25.34
N THR A 33 9.81 30.90 26.27
CA THR A 33 10.09 29.46 26.24
C THR A 33 8.83 28.67 26.57
N VAL A 34 8.34 27.89 25.60
CA VAL A 34 7.13 27.07 25.79
C VAL A 34 7.48 25.59 25.89
N SER A 35 7.03 24.94 26.97
CA SER A 35 7.27 23.51 27.18
C SER A 35 6.47 22.64 26.20
N ARG A 36 6.99 21.42 25.94
CA ARG A 36 6.32 20.42 25.09
C ARG A 36 4.91 20.09 25.58
N GLN A 37 4.70 19.97 26.90
CA GLN A 37 3.38 19.68 27.48
C GLN A 37 2.38 20.81 27.22
N THR A 38 2.84 22.06 27.28
CA THR A 38 2.00 23.22 26.95
C THR A 38 1.57 23.17 25.48
N MET A 39 2.46 22.76 24.57
CA MET A 39 2.12 22.55 23.15
C MET A 39 1.01 21.50 22.97
N TYR A 40 1.16 20.33 23.59
CA TYR A 40 0.13 19.28 23.52
C TYR A 40 -1.23 19.76 24.06
N ARG A 41 -1.25 20.44 25.21
CA ARG A 41 -2.48 21.00 25.78
C ARG A 41 -3.13 22.02 24.85
N ARG A 42 -2.34 22.96 24.33
CA ARG A 42 -2.84 24.02 23.43
C ARG A 42 -3.34 23.47 22.10
N LEU A 43 -2.68 22.46 21.53
CA LEU A 43 -3.14 21.76 20.33
C LEU A 43 -4.41 20.94 20.61
N GLY A 44 -4.51 20.32 21.78
CA GLY A 44 -5.71 19.61 22.23
C GLY A 44 -6.94 20.53 22.38
N HIS A 45 -6.74 21.78 22.83
CA HIS A 45 -7.82 22.78 22.89
C HIS A 45 -8.39 23.20 21.52
N ILE A 46 -7.73 22.84 20.42
CA ILE A 46 -8.18 23.09 19.04
C ILE A 46 -8.36 21.76 18.27
N ASP A 47 -8.62 20.68 19.00
CA ASP A 47 -8.88 19.33 18.49
C ASP A 47 -7.75 18.73 17.62
N LEU A 48 -6.51 19.19 17.80
CA LEU A 48 -5.35 18.61 17.13
C LEU A 48 -4.61 17.65 18.03
N TYR A 49 -4.57 16.39 17.61
CA TYR A 49 -3.90 15.32 18.35
C TYR A 49 -2.82 14.67 17.50
N ALA A 50 -1.69 14.37 18.13
CA ALA A 50 -0.65 13.56 17.53
C ALA A 50 -1.19 12.11 17.39
N ARG A 51 -1.31 11.64 16.15
CA ARG A 51 -1.81 10.31 15.80
C ARG A 51 -0.98 9.70 14.69
N ARG A 52 -0.99 8.38 14.59
CA ARG A 52 -0.35 7.68 13.46
C ARG A 52 -1.14 7.95 12.17
N PRO A 53 -0.49 8.43 11.10
CA PRO A 53 -1.12 8.53 9.79
C PRO A 53 -1.45 7.13 9.27
N VAL A 54 -2.45 7.05 8.40
CA VAL A 54 -2.61 5.84 7.57
C VAL A 54 -1.57 5.90 6.48
N ARG A 55 -0.91 4.77 6.22
CA ARG A 55 -0.06 4.59 5.06
C ARG A 55 -0.88 3.90 3.98
N CYS A 56 -1.15 4.61 2.91
CA CYS A 56 -1.93 4.10 1.78
C CYS A 56 -1.50 4.84 0.53
N VAL A 57 -1.86 4.30 -0.63
CA VAL A 57 -1.67 5.02 -1.88
C VAL A 57 -2.86 5.97 -2.06
N PRO A 58 -2.65 7.28 -2.29
CA PRO A 58 -3.76 8.20 -2.52
C PRO A 58 -4.52 7.81 -3.78
N LEU A 59 -5.84 7.75 -3.65
CA LEU A 59 -6.73 7.35 -4.73
C LEU A 59 -7.27 8.60 -5.44
N SER A 60 -7.21 8.60 -6.77
CA SER A 60 -7.94 9.56 -7.58
C SER A 60 -9.42 9.21 -7.63
N ALA A 61 -10.28 10.14 -8.07
CA ALA A 61 -11.69 9.85 -8.29
C ALA A 61 -11.90 8.66 -9.25
N THR A 62 -11.07 8.55 -10.28
CA THR A 62 -11.05 7.43 -11.22
C THR A 62 -10.71 6.11 -10.52
N HIS A 63 -9.68 6.08 -9.65
CA HIS A 63 -9.35 4.88 -8.89
C HIS A 63 -10.52 4.46 -7.98
N CYS A 64 -11.15 5.40 -7.28
CA CYS A 64 -12.31 5.11 -6.43
C CYS A 64 -13.47 4.50 -7.24
N HIS A 65 -13.75 5.04 -8.42
CA HIS A 65 -14.80 4.52 -9.29
C HIS A 65 -14.49 3.09 -9.77
N LEU A 66 -13.31 2.87 -10.34
CA LEU A 66 -12.90 1.55 -10.84
C LEU A 66 -12.91 0.48 -9.75
N ARG A 67 -12.42 0.84 -8.56
CA ARG A 67 -12.44 -0.04 -7.39
C ARG A 67 -13.86 -0.42 -6.96
N LEU A 68 -14.76 0.56 -6.90
CA LEU A 68 -16.16 0.31 -6.53
C LEU A 68 -16.88 -0.56 -7.56
N THR A 69 -16.63 -0.31 -8.85
CA THR A 69 -17.18 -1.12 -9.94
C THR A 69 -16.70 -2.57 -9.83
N TRP A 70 -15.39 -2.77 -9.67
CA TRP A 70 -14.82 -4.10 -9.47
C TRP A 70 -15.44 -4.81 -8.27
N CYS A 71 -15.54 -4.15 -7.11
CA CYS A 71 -16.17 -4.76 -5.93
C CYS A 71 -17.63 -5.15 -6.18
N ARG A 72 -18.39 -4.37 -6.97
CA ARG A 72 -19.79 -4.66 -7.29
C ARG A 72 -19.93 -5.84 -8.24
N GLU A 73 -19.09 -5.92 -9.27
CA GLU A 73 -19.06 -7.02 -10.23
C GLU A 73 -18.75 -8.36 -9.54
N HIS A 74 -17.89 -8.33 -8.53
CA HIS A 74 -17.40 -9.51 -7.82
C HIS A 74 -18.13 -9.78 -6.50
N ALA A 75 -19.09 -8.93 -6.11
CA ALA A 75 -19.81 -9.04 -4.83
C ALA A 75 -20.61 -10.34 -4.69
N LEU A 76 -21.09 -10.88 -5.82
CA LEU A 76 -21.95 -12.07 -5.88
C LEU A 76 -21.20 -13.32 -6.36
N TRP A 77 -19.87 -13.25 -6.48
CA TRP A 77 -19.07 -14.41 -6.87
C TRP A 77 -19.18 -15.53 -5.84
N THR A 78 -19.37 -16.75 -6.34
CA THR A 78 -19.46 -17.95 -5.51
C THR A 78 -18.07 -18.38 -5.02
N PRO A 79 -17.99 -19.18 -3.94
CA PRO A 79 -16.71 -19.76 -3.50
C PRO A 79 -16.00 -20.55 -4.60
N GLN A 80 -16.74 -21.19 -5.50
CA GLN A 80 -16.20 -21.92 -6.65
C GLN A 80 -15.52 -20.95 -7.64
N GLN A 81 -16.14 -19.81 -7.95
CA GLN A 81 -15.53 -18.79 -8.81
C GLN A 81 -14.25 -18.23 -8.19
N TRP A 82 -14.27 -17.94 -6.87
CA TRP A 82 -13.08 -17.51 -6.15
C TRP A 82 -12.00 -18.59 -6.08
N SER A 83 -12.37 -19.88 -6.10
CA SER A 83 -11.41 -20.99 -6.05
C SER A 83 -10.52 -21.10 -7.29
N CYS A 84 -10.97 -20.55 -8.42
CA CYS A 84 -10.22 -20.54 -9.67
C CYS A 84 -9.31 -19.30 -9.83
N LEU A 85 -9.38 -18.34 -8.91
CA LEU A 85 -8.59 -17.11 -8.95
C LEU A 85 -7.32 -17.23 -8.10
N MET A 86 -6.17 -17.13 -8.75
CA MET A 86 -4.89 -16.95 -8.07
C MET A 86 -4.62 -15.48 -7.81
N PHE A 87 -4.42 -15.14 -6.54
CA PHE A 87 -3.93 -13.84 -6.11
C PHE A 87 -2.41 -13.85 -6.01
N SER A 88 -1.74 -12.90 -6.66
CA SER A 88 -0.29 -12.75 -6.57
C SER A 88 0.13 -11.32 -6.25
N ASP A 89 1.33 -11.15 -5.69
CA ASP A 89 1.92 -9.84 -5.39
C ASP A 89 3.42 -9.98 -5.07
N GLU A 90 4.15 -8.87 -5.22
CA GLU A 90 5.51 -8.71 -4.72
C GLU A 90 5.56 -7.86 -3.44
N SER A 91 6.08 -8.42 -2.36
CA SER A 91 6.43 -7.65 -1.16
C SER A 91 7.93 -7.44 -0.99
N ARG A 92 8.29 -6.27 -0.48
CA ARG A 92 9.68 -5.96 -0.13
C ARG A 92 9.92 -6.24 1.35
N PHE A 93 10.95 -7.01 1.64
CA PHE A 93 11.46 -7.26 2.99
C PHE A 93 12.79 -6.53 3.17
N SER A 94 12.86 -5.64 4.16
CA SER A 94 14.07 -4.88 4.47
C SER A 94 14.48 -5.04 5.93
N LEU A 95 15.79 -5.14 6.16
CA LEU A 95 16.36 -5.16 7.52
C LEU A 95 16.21 -3.81 8.25
N GLN A 96 16.02 -2.72 7.49
CA GLN A 96 15.67 -1.43 8.05
C GLN A 96 14.16 -1.38 8.31
N SER A 97 13.77 -1.21 9.57
CA SER A 97 12.36 -0.98 9.90
C SER A 97 11.94 0.36 9.30
N ASP A 98 10.93 0.37 8.45
CA ASP A 98 10.27 1.62 8.08
C ASP A 98 9.64 2.19 9.36
N SER A 99 10.26 3.23 9.92
CA SER A 99 9.97 3.72 11.26
C SER A 99 8.48 4.09 11.38
N ARG A 100 7.68 3.17 11.95
CA ARG A 100 6.27 3.35 12.31
C ARG A 100 6.06 4.39 13.43
N ARG A 101 7.10 5.17 13.76
CA ARG A 101 7.11 6.22 14.79
C ARG A 101 6.67 7.59 14.28
N THR A 102 6.36 7.74 12.99
CA THR A 102 5.85 9.01 12.45
C THR A 102 4.45 9.30 13.00
N LEU A 103 4.31 10.46 13.66
CA LEU A 103 3.04 11.00 14.11
C LEU A 103 2.72 12.25 13.28
N ILE A 104 1.44 12.46 13.05
CA ILE A 104 0.92 13.69 12.45
C ILE A 104 -0.10 14.36 13.37
N TRP A 105 -0.20 15.68 13.31
CA TRP A 105 -1.29 16.42 13.93
C TRP A 105 -2.54 16.32 13.06
N ARG A 106 -3.60 15.72 13.60
CA ARG A 106 -4.90 15.64 12.90
C ARG A 106 -6.07 15.76 13.87
N VAL A 107 -7.22 16.09 13.30
CA VAL A 107 -8.51 16.14 13.97
C VAL A 107 -9.07 14.71 14.08
N PRO A 108 -9.85 14.37 15.14
CA PRO A 108 -10.61 13.13 15.17
C PRO A 108 -11.51 12.98 13.92
N GLY A 109 -11.73 11.74 13.46
CA GLY A 109 -12.56 11.46 12.27
C GLY A 109 -11.87 11.67 10.92
N THR A 110 -10.82 12.50 10.81
CA THR A 110 -10.19 12.81 9.51
C THR A 110 -9.07 11.83 9.11
N ARG A 111 -9.11 10.58 9.61
CA ARG A 111 -8.04 9.57 9.49
C ARG A 111 -7.66 9.29 8.03
N TYR A 112 -8.64 9.23 7.13
CA TYR A 112 -8.48 8.86 5.72
C TYR A 112 -8.48 10.05 4.76
N HIS A 113 -8.51 11.29 5.26
CA HIS A 113 -8.35 12.46 4.40
C HIS A 113 -6.94 12.45 3.81
N GLN A 114 -6.79 12.77 2.52
CA GLN A 114 -5.54 12.71 1.78
C GLN A 114 -4.38 13.43 2.51
N GLU A 115 -4.65 14.62 3.07
CA GLU A 115 -3.73 15.42 3.88
C GLU A 115 -3.20 14.74 5.17
N ASN A 116 -3.88 13.69 5.65
CA ASN A 116 -3.54 12.91 6.85
C ASN A 116 -3.00 11.51 6.52
N THR A 117 -2.81 11.22 5.24
CA THR A 117 -2.21 9.96 4.75
C THR A 117 -0.73 10.17 4.42
N ILE A 118 0.05 9.11 4.56
CA ILE A 118 1.41 9.07 4.04
C ILE A 118 1.41 8.10 2.86
N GLU A 119 1.91 8.57 1.72
CA GLU A 119 2.09 7.71 0.56
C GLU A 119 3.03 6.56 0.94
N ARG A 120 2.57 5.33 0.67
CA ARG A 120 3.45 4.17 0.71
C ARG A 120 4.36 4.28 -0.52
N HIS A 121 5.58 4.81 -0.35
CA HIS A 121 6.54 4.86 -1.45
C HIS A 121 6.81 3.44 -1.93
N ARG A 122 6.60 3.23 -3.23
CA ARG A 122 6.50 1.91 -3.81
C ARG A 122 7.85 1.20 -3.92
N TYR A 123 8.99 1.91 -3.97
CA TYR A 123 10.31 1.29 -4.23
C TYR A 123 11.54 2.07 -3.68
N GLY A 124 11.50 2.59 -2.45
CA GLY A 124 12.65 3.31 -1.86
C GLY A 124 13.44 2.44 -0.88
N GLY A 125 14.74 2.21 -1.13
CA GLY A 125 15.68 1.61 -0.16
C GLY A 125 16.26 0.26 -0.58
N SER A 126 17.22 -0.28 0.18
CA SER A 126 17.79 -1.64 0.01
C SER A 126 16.91 -2.69 0.67
N GLY A 127 16.70 -3.84 0.01
CA GLY A 127 15.80 -4.90 0.48
C GLY A 127 15.62 -6.02 -0.53
N TRP A 128 15.07 -7.13 -0.06
CA TRP A 128 14.74 -8.29 -0.87
C TRP A 128 13.32 -8.16 -1.40
N LEU A 129 13.13 -8.39 -2.69
CA LEU A 129 11.81 -8.54 -3.29
C LEU A 129 11.41 -10.01 -3.17
N VAL A 130 10.27 -10.26 -2.57
CA VAL A 130 9.69 -11.58 -2.40
C VAL A 130 8.38 -11.61 -3.15
N TRP A 131 8.22 -12.57 -4.05
CA TRP A 131 6.95 -12.83 -4.71
C TRP A 131 6.32 -14.11 -4.18
N GLY A 132 4.99 -14.14 -4.19
CA GLY A 132 4.22 -15.35 -4.00
C GLY A 132 2.84 -15.25 -4.64
N GLY A 133 2.21 -16.40 -4.81
CA GLY A 133 0.82 -16.55 -5.21
C GLY A 133 0.05 -17.44 -4.22
N ILE A 134 -1.22 -17.10 -4.00
CA ILE A 134 -2.15 -17.89 -3.21
C ILE A 134 -3.40 -18.17 -4.04
N ILE A 135 -3.96 -19.36 -3.86
CA ILE A 135 -5.23 -19.79 -4.45
C ILE A 135 -5.98 -20.61 -3.40
N LEU A 136 -7.30 -20.78 -3.53
CA LEU A 136 -8.05 -21.51 -2.51
C LEU A 136 -7.51 -22.94 -2.34
N GLY A 137 -7.04 -23.27 -1.14
CA GLY A 137 -6.49 -24.59 -0.80
C GLY A 137 -5.04 -24.83 -1.22
N SER A 138 -4.34 -23.86 -1.81
CA SER A 138 -2.93 -24.02 -2.22
C SER A 138 -2.16 -22.69 -2.25
N ARG A 139 -0.85 -22.77 -2.49
CA ARG A 139 0.03 -21.61 -2.66
C ARG A 139 1.21 -21.97 -3.56
N THR A 140 1.86 -20.96 -4.10
CA THR A 140 3.18 -21.12 -4.71
C THR A 140 4.27 -21.19 -3.63
N ASP A 141 5.47 -21.54 -4.05
CA ASP A 141 6.67 -21.22 -3.27
C ASP A 141 6.97 -19.72 -3.32
N LEU A 142 7.75 -19.25 -2.36
CA LEU A 142 8.19 -17.87 -2.27
C LEU A 142 9.47 -17.66 -3.09
N HIS A 143 9.45 -16.67 -3.97
CA HIS A 143 10.57 -16.37 -4.86
C HIS A 143 11.26 -15.09 -4.41
N VAL A 144 12.53 -15.19 -4.04
CA VAL A 144 13.29 -14.11 -3.42
C VAL A 144 14.37 -13.59 -4.37
N LYS A 145 14.42 -12.27 -4.58
CA LYS A 145 15.45 -11.64 -5.41
C LYS A 145 15.95 -10.31 -4.84
N SER A 146 17.22 -10.01 -5.04
CA SER A 146 17.88 -8.79 -4.58
C SER A 146 17.83 -7.63 -5.59
N ALA A 147 16.93 -7.68 -6.59
CA ALA A 147 16.90 -6.74 -7.72
C ALA A 147 15.53 -6.05 -7.88
N THR A 148 15.51 -4.95 -8.64
CA THR A 148 14.27 -4.30 -9.10
C THR A 148 13.56 -5.20 -10.11
N MET A 149 12.24 -5.37 -9.96
CA MET A 149 11.43 -6.15 -10.89
C MET A 149 11.43 -5.52 -12.30
N THR A 150 11.72 -6.32 -13.32
CA THR A 150 11.59 -5.94 -14.74
C THR A 150 10.72 -6.96 -15.46
N GLY A 151 10.13 -6.63 -16.61
CA GLY A 151 9.25 -7.56 -17.33
C GLY A 151 9.93 -8.88 -17.74
N HIS A 152 11.22 -8.83 -18.07
CA HIS A 152 12.01 -10.04 -18.34
C HIS A 152 12.18 -10.91 -17.09
N ILE A 153 12.44 -10.27 -15.94
CA ILE A 153 12.56 -10.95 -14.65
C ILE A 153 11.21 -11.55 -14.24
N TYR A 154 10.11 -10.82 -14.43
CA TYR A 154 8.75 -11.28 -14.14
C TYR A 154 8.37 -12.54 -14.95
N ARG A 155 8.67 -12.53 -16.26
CA ARG A 155 8.44 -13.66 -17.15
C ARG A 155 9.33 -14.87 -16.82
N ARG A 156 10.66 -14.67 -16.79
CA ARG A 156 11.68 -15.74 -16.81
C ARG A 156 12.04 -16.24 -15.41
N ASP A 157 12.19 -15.33 -14.46
CA ASP A 157 12.81 -15.62 -13.16
C ASP A 157 11.81 -15.60 -12.01
N PHE A 158 10.55 -15.21 -12.24
CA PHE A 158 9.61 -14.99 -11.16
C PHE A 158 8.32 -15.83 -11.25
N ILE A 159 7.50 -15.78 -12.31
CA ILE A 159 6.07 -16.10 -12.10
C ILE A 159 5.40 -16.95 -13.16
N LEU A 160 5.48 -16.57 -14.45
CA LEU A 160 4.56 -17.15 -15.43
C LEU A 160 4.91 -18.60 -15.82
N GLU A 161 6.10 -18.82 -16.38
CA GLU A 161 6.44 -20.12 -16.98
C GLU A 161 6.57 -21.27 -15.95
N GLN A 162 6.97 -20.97 -14.71
CA GLN A 162 7.23 -22.01 -13.71
C GLN A 162 6.11 -22.23 -12.70
N HIS A 163 5.35 -21.20 -12.32
CA HIS A 163 4.37 -21.31 -11.22
C HIS A 163 2.96 -21.15 -11.76
N VAL A 164 2.66 -20.05 -12.44
CA VAL A 164 1.31 -19.78 -12.94
C VAL A 164 0.89 -20.80 -14.00
N CYS A 165 1.79 -21.18 -14.94
CA CYS A 165 1.51 -22.22 -15.93
C CYS A 165 1.19 -23.58 -15.31
N LEU A 166 1.82 -23.95 -14.18
CA LEU A 166 1.50 -25.21 -13.49
C LEU A 166 0.07 -25.21 -12.95
N PHE A 167 -0.35 -24.10 -12.32
CA PHE A 167 -1.73 -23.96 -11.85
C PHE A 167 -2.73 -23.87 -13.00
N ARG A 168 -2.40 -23.18 -14.09
CA ARG A 168 -3.21 -23.16 -15.32
C ARG A 168 -3.39 -24.56 -15.91
N GLY A 169 -2.33 -25.38 -15.92
CA GLY A 169 -2.37 -26.76 -16.40
C GLY A 169 -3.23 -27.67 -15.51
N ALA A 170 -3.18 -27.47 -14.19
CA ALA A 170 -3.95 -28.26 -13.23
C ALA A 170 -5.44 -27.86 -13.17
N MET A 171 -5.74 -26.56 -13.25
CA MET A 171 -7.09 -26.00 -13.07
C MET A 171 -7.87 -25.88 -14.38
N GLY A 172 -7.20 -25.91 -15.53
CA GLY A 172 -7.86 -25.79 -16.83
C GLY A 172 -8.30 -24.34 -17.15
N ALA A 173 -9.22 -24.20 -18.09
CA ALA A 173 -9.60 -22.92 -18.70
C ALA A 173 -10.30 -21.94 -17.73
N GLU A 174 -10.79 -22.44 -16.59
CA GLU A 174 -11.42 -21.59 -15.57
C GLU A 174 -10.39 -20.82 -14.73
N PHE A 175 -9.10 -21.14 -14.84
CA PHE A 175 -8.05 -20.49 -14.09
C PHE A 175 -7.94 -19.00 -14.44
N LEU A 176 -8.00 -18.15 -13.41
CA LEU A 176 -7.79 -16.72 -13.49
C LEU A 176 -6.54 -16.32 -12.73
N PHE A 177 -5.72 -15.49 -13.36
CA PHE A 177 -4.50 -14.97 -12.75
C PHE A 177 -4.66 -13.48 -12.39
N MET A 178 -4.38 -13.12 -11.14
CA MET A 178 -4.41 -11.74 -10.66
C MET A 178 -3.00 -11.23 -10.34
N ASP A 179 -2.66 -10.07 -10.90
CA ASP A 179 -1.53 -9.23 -10.51
C ASP A 179 -1.95 -7.74 -10.40
N ASP A 180 -1.07 -6.88 -9.87
CA ASP A 180 -1.41 -5.49 -9.54
C ASP A 180 -1.37 -4.49 -10.73
N ASN A 181 -1.25 -4.98 -11.97
CA ASN A 181 -0.99 -4.19 -13.19
C ASN A 181 0.26 -3.29 -13.13
N ALA A 182 1.28 -3.59 -12.31
CA ALA A 182 2.53 -2.84 -12.36
C ALA A 182 3.14 -2.86 -13.77
N ARG A 183 3.91 -1.82 -14.10
CA ARG A 183 4.51 -1.66 -15.44
C ARG A 183 5.26 -2.91 -15.95
N PRO A 184 6.02 -3.65 -15.13
CA PRO A 184 6.64 -4.90 -15.57
C PRO A 184 5.64 -5.98 -16.02
N HIS A 185 4.46 -6.04 -15.39
CA HIS A 185 3.41 -7.05 -15.61
C HIS A 185 2.60 -6.79 -16.89
N ARG A 186 2.68 -5.57 -17.41
CA ARG A 186 2.03 -5.13 -18.66
C ARG A 186 3.05 -4.81 -19.75
N SER A 187 4.16 -5.55 -19.73
CA SER A 187 5.15 -5.46 -20.80
C SER A 187 4.77 -6.43 -21.93
N ASN A 188 5.08 -6.06 -23.18
CA ASN A 188 4.77 -6.89 -24.36
C ASN A 188 5.22 -8.36 -24.24
N ILE A 189 6.31 -8.60 -23.51
CA ILE A 189 6.85 -9.95 -23.30
C ILE A 189 5.96 -10.77 -22.35
N VAL A 190 5.39 -10.12 -21.34
CA VAL A 190 4.49 -10.74 -20.36
C VAL A 190 3.12 -10.97 -21.00
N ASP A 191 2.58 -9.98 -21.70
CA ASP A 191 1.28 -10.10 -22.39
C ASP A 191 1.30 -11.24 -23.42
N LYS A 192 2.38 -11.35 -24.22
CA LYS A 192 2.56 -12.47 -25.16
C LYS A 192 2.65 -13.82 -24.47
N CYS A 193 3.29 -13.88 -23.31
CA CYS A 193 3.41 -15.12 -22.55
C CYS A 193 2.03 -15.59 -22.06
N LEU A 194 1.24 -14.69 -21.47
CA LEU A 194 -0.12 -14.99 -21.01
C LEU A 194 -1.03 -15.46 -22.16
N GLN A 195 -0.90 -14.83 -23.33
CA GLN A 195 -1.65 -15.25 -24.53
C GLN A 195 -1.24 -16.62 -25.06
N LEU A 196 0.07 -16.91 -25.12
CA LEU A 196 0.57 -18.21 -25.59
C LEU A 196 0.16 -19.37 -24.68
N GLU A 197 0.06 -19.11 -23.38
CA GLU A 197 -0.29 -20.08 -22.35
C GLU A 197 -1.80 -20.15 -22.07
N ASP A 198 -2.60 -19.38 -22.83
CA ASP A 198 -4.06 -19.28 -22.65
C ASP A 198 -4.47 -18.97 -21.19
N ILE A 199 -3.74 -18.04 -20.57
CA ILE A 199 -3.98 -17.59 -19.19
C ILE A 199 -4.79 -16.31 -19.25
N THR A 200 -6.00 -16.37 -18.71
CA THR A 200 -6.86 -15.20 -18.55
C THR A 200 -6.41 -14.39 -17.34
N SER A 201 -6.07 -13.12 -17.57
CA SER A 201 -5.76 -12.17 -16.49
C SER A 201 -7.03 -11.56 -15.95
N MET A 202 -7.08 -11.40 -14.63
CA MET A 202 -8.13 -10.71 -13.95
C MET A 202 -8.07 -9.21 -14.23
N ASP A 203 -9.20 -8.62 -14.61
CA ASP A 203 -9.32 -7.16 -14.67
C ASP A 203 -9.20 -6.60 -13.26
N TRP A 204 -8.02 -6.09 -12.92
CA TRP A 204 -7.71 -5.60 -11.58
C TRP A 204 -7.65 -4.07 -11.53
N SER A 205 -8.21 -3.48 -10.47
CA SER A 205 -8.11 -2.04 -10.26
C SER A 205 -6.74 -1.69 -9.65
N ALA A 206 -6.00 -0.78 -10.30
CA ALA A 206 -4.72 -0.32 -9.79
C ALA A 206 -4.87 0.30 -8.38
N TYR A 207 -3.82 0.19 -7.56
CA TYR A 207 -3.76 0.73 -6.20
C TYR A 207 -4.78 0.12 -5.24
N SER A 208 -5.00 -1.19 -5.35
CA SER A 208 -5.96 -1.95 -4.53
C SER A 208 -5.34 -3.05 -3.65
N PRO A 209 -4.30 -2.74 -2.84
CA PRO A 209 -3.69 -3.75 -1.97
C PRO A 209 -4.67 -4.32 -0.94
N ASP A 210 -5.63 -3.52 -0.48
CA ASP A 210 -6.65 -3.95 0.47
C ASP A 210 -7.68 -4.93 -0.10
N LEU A 211 -7.74 -5.07 -1.43
CA LEU A 211 -8.57 -6.08 -2.10
C LEU A 211 -7.79 -7.39 -2.35
N ASN A 212 -6.46 -7.36 -2.21
CA ASN A 212 -5.60 -8.53 -2.46
C ASN A 212 -5.32 -9.29 -1.14
N PRO A 213 -5.90 -10.49 -0.91
CA PRO A 213 -5.74 -11.23 0.34
C PRO A 213 -4.29 -11.62 0.66
N ILE A 214 -3.40 -11.68 -0.34
CA ILE A 214 -1.97 -11.99 -0.09
C ILE A 214 -1.28 -10.90 0.75
N GLU A 215 -1.82 -9.68 0.77
CA GLU A 215 -1.29 -8.58 1.57
C GLU A 215 -1.40 -8.86 3.07
N HIS A 216 -2.42 -9.61 3.48
CA HIS A 216 -2.53 -10.13 4.85
C HIS A 216 -1.45 -11.17 5.15
N VAL A 217 -1.11 -12.02 4.18
CA VAL A 217 -0.02 -13.00 4.31
C VAL A 217 1.31 -12.28 4.49
N TRP A 218 1.57 -11.23 3.70
CA TRP A 218 2.77 -10.44 3.88
C TRP A 218 2.85 -9.74 5.23
N ASP A 219 1.74 -9.21 5.73
CA ASP A 219 1.69 -8.60 7.06
C ASP A 219 1.98 -9.62 8.17
N MET A 220 1.51 -10.87 8.04
CA MET A 220 1.82 -11.97 8.97
C MET A 220 3.31 -12.37 8.91
N LEU A 221 3.92 -12.32 7.72
CA LEU A 221 5.35 -12.58 7.54
C LEU A 221 6.26 -11.44 8.00
N GLY A 222 5.69 -10.28 8.37
CA GLY A 222 6.42 -9.20 9.00
C GLY A 222 7.17 -8.27 8.05
N ARG A 223 6.63 -8.04 6.85
CA ARG A 223 7.15 -7.03 5.91
C ARG A 223 7.27 -5.61 6.49
#